data_AF-A0A5J5KTE8-F1
#
_entry.id   AF-A0A5J5KTE8-F1
#
_cell.length_a   1.000
_cell.length_b   1.000
_cell.length_c   1.000
_cell.angle_alpha   90.00
_cell.angle_beta   90.00
_cell.angle_gamma   90.00
#
_symmetry.space_group_name_H-M   'P 1'
#
loop_
_entity.id
_entity.type
_entity.pdbx_description
1 polymer ?
#
loop_
_entity_poly.entity_id
_entity_poly.type
_entity_poly.pdbx_seq_one_letter_code
_entity_poly.pdbx_strand_id
1 'polypeptide(L)'
;MNGAGQKGFGSFEDAERNGVPSGLGQGPIAGSLGGVEGDGRNNDADAPTPSAACSASAQEPLELSFLDGETARQLVAGIQAAARVEAAARGRLLRLTADLYEAALARRGETLPQRLAAAGPWTAAALAQGSVDVVAGDVAAEIAVALMLPAGTARATVAEALIFATDLPRTLAALEAGEITWAQARVILTHWRAI
;
A
#
# COMPACT_ATOMS: atom_id res chain seq x y z
N MET A 1 -52.97 10.85 -24.63
CA MET A 1 -51.78 11.29 -25.38
C MET A 1 -51.22 10.07 -26.10
N ASN A 2 -50.99 10.21 -27.41
CA ASN A 2 -50.53 9.14 -28.31
C ASN A 2 -49.02 8.89 -28.16
N GLY A 3 -48.62 7.61 -28.18
CA GLY A 3 -47.54 7.06 -29.01
C GLY A 3 -46.07 7.36 -28.68
N ALA A 4 -45.35 6.34 -28.20
CA ALA A 4 -44.02 5.85 -28.65
C ALA A 4 -43.60 4.78 -27.62
N GLY A 5 -43.28 3.52 -27.91
CA GLY A 5 -42.66 2.96 -29.10
C GLY A 5 -41.17 2.69 -28.84
N GLN A 6 -40.83 1.75 -27.94
CA GLN A 6 -39.45 1.21 -27.86
C GLN A 6 -39.49 -0.32 -27.94
N LYS A 7 -39.02 -0.81 -29.08
CA LYS A 7 -38.77 -2.22 -29.37
C LYS A 7 -37.32 -2.54 -28.98
N GLY A 8 -37.16 -3.64 -28.25
CA GLY A 8 -36.16 -4.69 -28.47
C GLY A 8 -34.67 -4.31 -28.38
N PHE A 9 -34.03 -4.79 -27.31
CA PHE A 9 -32.70 -5.39 -27.42
C PHE A 9 -32.81 -6.83 -26.90
N GLY A 10 -32.53 -7.78 -27.80
CA GLY A 10 -32.46 -9.20 -27.50
C GLY A 10 -31.17 -9.55 -26.76
N SER A 11 -31.20 -10.75 -26.18
CA SER A 11 -30.13 -11.42 -25.45
C SER A 11 -28.87 -11.60 -26.31
N PHE A 12 -27.71 -11.31 -25.74
CA PHE A 12 -26.42 -11.72 -26.30
C PHE A 12 -26.02 -13.07 -25.71
N GLU A 13 -25.54 -13.92 -26.59
CA GLU A 13 -25.46 -15.37 -26.55
C GLU A 13 -24.38 -15.96 -25.62
N ASP A 14 -24.62 -17.23 -25.32
CA ASP A 14 -23.65 -18.26 -24.95
C ASP A 14 -22.35 -18.20 -25.77
N ALA A 15 -21.21 -18.28 -25.08
CA ALA A 15 -19.95 -18.73 -25.67
C ALA A 15 -19.04 -19.36 -24.60
N GLU A 16 -18.75 -20.65 -24.82
CA GLU A 16 -17.47 -21.33 -24.51
C GLU A 16 -17.16 -21.57 -23.01
N ARG A 17 -17.37 -22.75 -22.42
CA ARG A 17 -16.84 -24.10 -22.71
C ARG A 17 -15.35 -24.12 -23.09
N ASN A 18 -14.48 -24.19 -22.08
CA ASN A 18 -13.13 -24.77 -22.19
C ASN A 18 -12.74 -25.51 -20.88
N GLY A 19 -12.81 -26.84 -20.89
CA GLY A 19 -11.90 -27.69 -20.10
C GLY A 19 -10.55 -27.76 -20.84
N VAL A 20 -9.40 -28.14 -20.30
CA VAL A 20 -8.91 -29.08 -19.25
C VAL A 20 -7.40 -28.68 -19.04
N PRO A 21 -6.47 -29.39 -18.33
CA PRO A 21 -6.54 -30.38 -17.25
C PRO A 21 -5.57 -30.12 -16.06
N SER A 22 -5.74 -30.96 -15.03
CA SER A 22 -4.79 -31.24 -13.95
C SER A 22 -3.49 -31.89 -14.44
N GLY A 23 -2.39 -31.65 -13.72
CA GLY A 23 -1.27 -32.59 -13.61
C GLY A 23 0.11 -32.04 -14.00
N LEU A 24 1.15 -32.67 -13.43
CA LEU A 24 2.61 -32.44 -13.56
C LEU A 24 3.17 -31.40 -12.55
N GLY A 25 4.08 -31.73 -11.64
CA GLY A 25 4.79 -32.98 -11.37
C GLY A 25 5.60 -32.83 -10.07
N GLN A 26 5.65 -33.93 -9.32
CA GLN A 26 6.53 -34.12 -8.17
C GLN A 26 7.98 -34.39 -8.61
N GLY A 27 8.91 -33.85 -7.82
CA GLY A 27 10.23 -34.43 -7.55
C GLY A 27 11.41 -33.44 -7.64
N PRO A 28 12.58 -33.74 -7.03
CA PRO A 28 12.89 -34.76 -6.04
C PRO A 28 13.52 -34.22 -4.75
N ILE A 29 13.53 -35.10 -3.76
CA ILE A 29 14.11 -34.98 -2.42
C ILE A 29 15.61 -35.23 -2.54
N ALA A 30 16.43 -34.24 -2.15
CA ALA A 30 17.83 -34.42 -1.76
C ALA A 30 17.89 -34.14 -0.25
N GLY A 31 18.64 -34.81 0.60
CA GLY A 31 19.73 -35.75 0.43
C GLY A 31 20.40 -35.79 1.80
N SER A 32 20.54 -36.99 2.35
CA SER A 32 21.10 -37.33 3.66
C SER A 32 22.51 -36.78 3.90
N LEU A 33 22.75 -36.15 5.06
CA LEU A 33 24.01 -36.13 5.82
C LEU A 33 23.57 -35.88 7.29
N GLY A 34 23.75 -36.81 8.23
CA GLY A 34 25.03 -37.16 8.83
C GLY A 34 25.13 -36.47 10.20
N GLY A 35 24.86 -37.20 11.28
CA GLY A 35 24.93 -36.67 12.65
C GLY A 35 26.35 -36.69 13.21
N VAL A 36 26.63 -35.81 14.17
CA VAL A 36 27.61 -35.96 15.26
C VAL A 36 27.18 -35.05 16.42
N GLU A 37 26.92 -35.66 17.58
CA GLU A 37 26.86 -35.01 18.90
C GLU A 37 28.25 -34.48 19.28
N GLY A 38 28.30 -33.29 19.87
CA GLY A 38 29.53 -32.69 20.37
C GLY A 38 29.25 -31.68 21.47
N ASP A 39 29.38 -32.17 22.70
CA ASP A 39 29.31 -31.46 23.97
C ASP A 39 30.39 -30.37 24.12
N GLY A 40 30.03 -29.26 24.79
CA GLY A 40 30.96 -28.59 25.70
C GLY A 40 31.52 -27.21 25.31
N ARG A 41 31.25 -26.28 26.23
CA ARG A 41 32.07 -25.14 26.72
C ARG A 41 31.64 -23.73 26.33
N ASN A 42 31.06 -23.11 27.36
CA ASN A 42 31.04 -21.69 27.69
C ASN A 42 32.26 -20.92 27.16
N ASN A 43 32.00 -19.77 26.56
CA ASN A 43 32.83 -18.58 26.69
C ASN A 43 31.94 -17.35 26.55
N ASP A 44 31.78 -16.64 27.67
CA ASP A 44 31.36 -15.26 27.71
C ASP A 44 32.37 -14.41 26.93
N ALA A 45 31.92 -13.79 25.84
CA ALA A 45 32.61 -12.68 25.20
C ALA A 45 31.58 -11.82 24.46
N ASP A 46 31.44 -10.58 24.93
CA ASP A 46 30.90 -9.40 24.25
C ASP A 46 29.64 -9.58 23.39
N ALA A 47 28.51 -9.18 23.98
CA ALA A 47 27.33 -8.79 23.19
C ALA A 47 27.66 -7.51 22.40
N PRO A 48 27.67 -7.52 21.06
CA PRO A 48 27.65 -6.28 20.31
C PRO A 48 26.24 -5.73 20.36
N THR A 49 26.06 -4.61 21.07
CA THR A 49 24.94 -3.69 20.88
C THR A 49 24.79 -3.38 19.39
N PRO A 50 23.61 -3.57 18.77
CA PRO A 50 23.36 -3.03 17.44
C PRO A 50 23.09 -1.53 17.57
N SER A 51 24.18 -0.76 17.71
CA SER A 51 24.23 0.61 17.22
C SER A 51 24.63 0.54 15.76
N ALA A 52 23.64 0.59 14.88
CA ALA A 52 23.83 1.06 13.53
C ALA A 52 22.48 1.58 13.07
N ALA A 53 22.32 2.90 13.19
CA ALA A 53 21.43 3.63 12.32
C ALA A 53 21.63 3.07 10.90
N CYS A 54 20.55 2.62 10.26
CA CYS A 54 20.52 2.50 8.82
C CYS A 54 20.75 3.90 8.26
N SER A 55 22.01 4.29 8.14
CA SER A 55 22.44 5.34 7.23
C SER A 55 22.07 4.82 5.86
N ALA A 56 20.88 5.17 5.39
CA ALA A 56 20.55 5.11 3.99
C ALA A 56 21.69 5.85 3.30
N SER A 57 22.55 5.10 2.61
CA SER A 57 23.62 5.66 1.82
C SER A 57 22.98 6.67 0.88
N ALA A 58 23.18 7.95 1.15
CA ALA A 58 22.83 9.01 0.22
C ALA A 58 23.71 8.76 -1.00
N GLN A 59 23.18 8.05 -1.99
CA GLN A 59 23.85 7.88 -3.27
C GLN A 59 24.10 9.28 -3.79
N GLU A 60 25.37 9.67 -3.87
CA GLU A 60 25.74 10.92 -4.49
C GLU A 60 25.26 10.88 -5.94
N PRO A 61 24.53 11.92 -6.40
CA PRO A 61 24.08 11.97 -7.78
C PRO A 61 25.31 11.91 -8.69
N LEU A 62 25.36 10.92 -9.60
CA LEU A 62 26.42 10.84 -10.61
C LEU A 62 26.49 12.17 -11.36
N GLU A 63 27.69 12.74 -11.48
CA GLU A 63 27.93 13.87 -12.35
C GLU A 63 27.47 13.49 -13.76
N LEU A 64 26.42 14.17 -14.23
CA LEU A 64 25.92 14.00 -15.58
C LEU A 64 27.05 14.45 -16.52
N SER A 65 27.60 13.53 -17.32
CA SER A 65 28.80 13.74 -18.15
C SER A 65 28.72 14.90 -19.16
N PHE A 66 27.58 15.58 -19.26
CA PHE A 66 27.28 16.65 -20.21
C PHE A 66 26.70 17.90 -19.56
N LEU A 67 26.64 17.97 -18.22
CA LEU A 67 26.07 19.09 -17.48
C LEU A 67 27.09 19.56 -16.44
N ASP A 68 27.29 20.86 -16.31
CA ASP A 68 28.20 21.36 -15.27
C ASP A 68 27.67 20.97 -13.87
N GLY A 69 28.61 20.74 -12.94
CA GLY A 69 28.27 20.22 -11.62
C GLY A 69 27.45 21.17 -10.74
N GLU A 70 27.42 22.48 -11.03
CA GLU A 70 26.61 23.44 -10.26
C GLU A 70 25.15 23.42 -10.73
N THR A 71 24.92 23.51 -12.04
CA THR A 71 23.59 23.39 -12.65
C THR A 71 22.97 22.03 -12.31
N ALA A 72 23.75 20.95 -12.36
CA ALA A 72 23.28 19.61 -12.01
C ALA A 72 22.83 19.54 -10.53
N ARG A 73 23.62 20.09 -9.61
CA ARG A 73 23.28 20.14 -8.17
C ARG A 73 22.03 20.96 -7.90
N GLN A 74 21.87 22.12 -8.56
CA GLN A 74 20.68 22.96 -8.42
C GLN A 74 19.42 22.25 -8.92
N LEU A 75 19.49 21.58 -10.07
CA LEU A 75 18.37 20.82 -10.61
C LEU A 75 17.99 19.64 -9.70
N VAL A 76 18.97 18.87 -9.21
CA VAL A 76 18.72 17.77 -8.27
C VAL A 76 18.10 18.28 -6.97
N ALA A 77 18.61 19.39 -6.41
CA ALA A 77 18.01 20.00 -5.22
C ALA A 77 16.56 20.45 -5.48
N GLY A 78 16.27 21.01 -6.66
CA GLY A 78 14.92 21.36 -7.08
C GLY A 78 13.99 20.14 -7.17
N ILE A 79 14.46 19.04 -7.77
CA ILE A 79 13.71 17.77 -7.84
C ILE A 79 13.43 17.24 -6.43
N GLN A 80 14.43 17.25 -5.54
CA GLN A 80 14.25 16.79 -4.16
C GLN A 80 13.21 17.65 -3.41
N ALA A 81 13.27 18.97 -3.56
CA ALA A 81 12.29 19.87 -2.95
C ALA A 81 10.86 19.59 -3.46
N ALA A 82 10.69 19.44 -4.79
CA ALA A 82 9.41 19.10 -5.39
C ALA A 82 8.88 17.75 -4.89
N ALA A 83 9.72 16.73 -4.81
CA ALA A 83 9.35 15.41 -4.31
C ALA A 83 8.90 15.43 -2.85
N ARG A 84 9.50 16.27 -2.00
CA ARG A 84 9.07 16.45 -0.60
C ARG A 84 7.71 17.14 -0.52
N VAL A 85 7.45 18.15 -1.34
CA VAL A 85 6.15 18.83 -1.40
C VAL A 85 5.06 17.86 -1.87
N GLU A 86 5.35 17.05 -2.90
CA GLU A 86 4.44 16.02 -3.38
C GLU A 86 4.15 14.96 -2.31
N ALA A 87 5.19 14.48 -1.62
CA ALA A 87 5.04 13.53 -0.52
C ALA A 87 4.16 14.07 0.61
N ALA A 88 4.38 15.33 1.01
CA ALA A 88 3.58 16.02 2.01
C ALA A 88 2.12 16.17 1.58
N ALA A 89 1.87 16.51 0.32
CA ALA A 89 0.52 16.58 -0.23
C ALA A 89 -0.16 15.21 -0.26
N ARG A 90 0.57 14.15 -0.65
CA ARG A 90 0.06 12.77 -0.64
C ARG A 90 -0.25 12.30 0.78
N GLY A 91 0.60 12.59 1.75
CA GLY A 91 0.36 12.29 3.16
C GLY A 91 -0.92 12.93 3.68
N ARG A 92 -1.11 14.24 3.45
CA ARG A 92 -2.34 14.94 3.84
C ARG A 92 -3.58 14.37 3.16
N LEU A 93 -3.49 13.97 1.90
CA LEU A 93 -4.60 13.35 1.18
C LEU A 93 -5.00 12.01 1.80
N LEU A 94 -4.03 11.18 2.19
CA LEU A 94 -4.30 9.91 2.89
C LEU A 94 -4.97 10.17 4.23
N ARG A 95 -4.50 11.17 5.00
CA ARG A 95 -5.13 11.58 6.27
C ARG A 95 -6.58 12.00 6.07
N LEU A 96 -6.84 12.95 5.16
CA LEU A 96 -8.19 13.43 4.88
C LEU A 96 -9.13 12.29 4.42
N THR A 97 -8.60 11.32 3.68
CA THR A 97 -9.37 10.15 3.25
C THR A 97 -9.74 9.26 4.43
N ALA A 98 -8.81 9.03 5.36
CA ALA A 98 -9.08 8.27 6.58
C ALA A 98 -10.07 9.00 7.50
N ASP A 99 -9.90 10.32 7.69
CA ASP A 99 -10.80 11.16 8.48
C ASP A 99 -12.23 11.16 7.89
N LEU A 100 -12.35 11.20 6.57
CA LEU A 100 -13.64 11.09 5.88
C LEU A 100 -14.30 9.73 6.14
N TYR A 101 -13.53 8.65 6.12
CA TYR A 101 -14.04 7.32 6.45
C TYR A 101 -14.51 7.22 7.90
N GLU A 102 -13.74 7.74 8.85
CA GLU A 102 -14.15 7.80 10.27
C GLU A 102 -15.42 8.63 10.47
N ALA A 103 -15.52 9.79 9.81
CA ALA A 103 -16.72 10.62 9.85
C ALA A 103 -17.95 9.89 9.26
N ALA A 104 -17.77 9.15 8.17
CA ALA A 104 -18.84 8.35 7.57
C ALA A 104 -19.28 7.19 8.48
N LEU A 105 -18.34 6.52 9.17
CA LEU A 105 -18.65 5.50 10.19
C LEU A 105 -19.44 6.10 11.36
N ALA A 106 -18.99 7.24 11.88
CA ALA A 106 -19.64 7.90 13.02
C ALA A 106 -21.11 8.23 12.72
N ARG A 107 -21.43 8.63 11.48
CA ARG A 107 -22.82 8.85 11.04
C ARG A 107 -23.69 7.60 11.04
N ARG A 108 -23.11 6.41 10.97
CA ARG A 108 -23.81 5.13 11.13
C ARG A 108 -23.90 4.65 12.58
N GLY A 109 -23.38 5.43 13.53
CA GLY A 109 -23.30 5.04 14.94
C GLY A 109 -22.20 4.03 15.22
N GLU A 110 -21.21 3.91 14.33
CA GLU A 110 -20.08 3.00 14.43
C GLU A 110 -18.78 3.77 14.68
N THR A 111 -17.78 3.10 15.24
CA THR A 111 -16.43 3.67 15.41
C THR A 111 -15.38 2.81 14.72
N LEU A 112 -14.30 3.43 14.25
CA LEU A 112 -13.21 2.71 13.59
C LEU A 112 -12.62 1.57 14.45
N PRO A 113 -12.36 1.74 15.76
CA PRO A 113 -11.89 0.64 16.61
C PRO A 113 -12.87 -0.53 16.69
N GLN A 114 -14.18 -0.26 16.77
CA GLN A 114 -15.21 -1.32 16.75
C GLN A 114 -15.25 -2.05 15.41
N ARG A 115 -15.14 -1.29 14.30
CA ARG A 115 -15.12 -1.82 12.94
C ARG A 115 -13.91 -2.72 12.70
N LEU A 116 -12.73 -2.28 13.16
CA LEU A 116 -11.50 -3.05 13.12
C LEU A 116 -11.63 -4.32 13.98
N ALA A 117 -12.10 -4.21 15.22
CA ALA A 117 -12.29 -5.38 16.09
C ALA A 117 -13.25 -6.43 15.48
N ALA A 118 -14.29 -6.00 14.77
CA ALA A 118 -15.22 -6.90 14.08
C ALA A 118 -14.61 -7.62 12.87
N ALA A 119 -13.55 -7.06 12.27
CA ALA A 119 -12.93 -7.60 11.06
C ALA A 119 -11.75 -8.57 11.34
N GLY A 120 -11.26 -8.69 12.58
CA GLY A 120 -10.21 -9.66 12.99
C GLY A 120 -8.79 -9.09 13.16
N PRO A 121 -7.72 -9.88 12.96
CA PRO A 121 -6.33 -9.39 12.82
C PRO A 121 -6.05 -8.86 11.39
N TRP A 122 -5.11 -7.92 11.23
CA TRP A 122 -4.71 -7.31 9.93
C TRP A 122 -5.83 -6.57 9.17
N THR A 123 -6.61 -5.81 9.91
CA THR A 123 -7.96 -5.39 9.54
C THR A 123 -8.10 -4.21 8.63
N ALA A 124 -7.15 -3.29 8.59
CA ALA A 124 -7.22 -2.22 7.60
C ALA A 124 -7.06 -2.78 6.19
N ALA A 125 -6.24 -3.83 6.01
CA ALA A 125 -6.14 -4.56 4.74
C ALA A 125 -7.42 -5.35 4.41
N ALA A 126 -8.06 -5.97 5.40
CA ALA A 126 -9.33 -6.67 5.18
C ALA A 126 -10.50 -5.72 4.86
N LEU A 127 -10.58 -4.55 5.51
CA LEU A 127 -11.54 -3.47 5.20
C LEU A 127 -11.27 -2.85 3.83
N ALA A 128 -9.99 -2.68 3.49
CA ALA A 128 -9.52 -2.23 2.18
C ALA A 128 -9.87 -3.18 1.03
N GLN A 129 -9.74 -4.49 1.25
CA GLN A 129 -9.94 -5.53 0.24
C GLN A 129 -11.36 -6.10 0.24
N GLY A 130 -12.12 -5.90 1.32
CA GLY A 130 -13.47 -6.40 1.49
C GLY A 130 -14.44 -5.72 0.54
N SER A 131 -15.01 -6.49 -0.39
CA SER A 131 -15.92 -5.97 -1.41
C SER A 131 -17.23 -5.41 -0.82
N VAL A 132 -17.54 -5.74 0.45
CA VAL A 132 -18.83 -5.56 1.12
C VAL A 132 -18.90 -4.36 2.07
N ASP A 133 -17.81 -3.63 2.32
CA ASP A 133 -17.89 -2.44 3.18
C ASP A 133 -18.55 -1.27 2.42
N VAL A 134 -19.84 -1.06 2.70
CA VAL A 134 -20.65 0.03 2.13
C VAL A 134 -20.01 1.39 2.41
N VAL A 135 -19.46 1.59 3.61
CA VAL A 135 -18.84 2.88 3.99
C VAL A 135 -17.59 3.14 3.15
N ALA A 136 -16.73 2.12 2.98
CA ALA A 136 -15.56 2.24 2.11
C ALA A 136 -15.96 2.45 0.65
N GLY A 137 -17.07 1.83 0.21
CA GLY A 137 -17.65 2.03 -1.12
C GLY A 137 -18.10 3.48 -1.37
N ASP A 138 -18.87 4.04 -0.44
CA ASP A 138 -19.39 5.41 -0.53
C ASP A 138 -18.24 6.43 -0.48
N VAL A 139 -17.30 6.26 0.46
CA VAL A 139 -16.10 7.11 0.56
C VAL A 139 -15.27 7.03 -0.72
N ALA A 140 -15.09 5.84 -1.29
CA ALA A 140 -14.37 5.69 -2.56
C ALA A 140 -15.07 6.40 -3.72
N ALA A 141 -16.40 6.44 -3.76
CA ALA A 141 -17.14 7.17 -4.78
C ALA A 141 -16.89 8.69 -4.68
N GLU A 142 -16.95 9.25 -3.46
CA GLU A 142 -16.66 10.67 -3.22
C GLU A 142 -15.21 11.04 -3.57
N ILE A 143 -14.25 10.20 -3.17
CA ILE A 143 -12.84 10.40 -3.50
C ILE A 143 -12.60 10.29 -5.01
N ALA A 144 -13.29 9.38 -5.71
CA ALA A 144 -13.17 9.26 -7.16
C ALA A 144 -13.60 10.56 -7.87
N VAL A 145 -14.68 11.20 -7.41
CA VAL A 145 -15.14 12.49 -7.92
C VAL A 145 -14.13 13.59 -7.61
N ALA A 146 -13.70 13.71 -6.35
CA ALA A 146 -12.79 14.77 -5.91
C ALA A 146 -11.43 14.73 -6.63
N LEU A 147 -10.93 13.53 -6.95
CA LEU A 147 -9.63 13.32 -7.57
C LEU A 147 -9.71 13.02 -9.07
N MET A 148 -10.91 13.08 -9.67
CA MET A 148 -11.15 12.75 -11.08
C MET A 148 -10.57 11.38 -11.49
N LEU A 149 -10.70 10.39 -10.61
CA LEU A 149 -10.13 9.07 -10.81
C LEU A 149 -10.99 8.20 -11.73
N PRO A 150 -10.39 7.29 -12.51
CA PRO A 150 -11.14 6.29 -13.26
C PRO A 150 -12.02 5.44 -12.34
N ALA A 151 -13.17 5.01 -12.86
CA ALA A 151 -14.11 4.16 -12.14
C ALA A 151 -13.41 2.92 -11.57
N GLY A 152 -13.65 2.63 -10.29
CA GLY A 152 -13.10 1.46 -9.61
C GLY A 152 -11.69 1.61 -9.02
N THR A 153 -10.99 2.74 -9.24
CA THR A 153 -9.61 2.91 -8.75
C THR A 153 -9.51 3.54 -7.35
N ALA A 154 -10.53 4.29 -6.92
CA ALA A 154 -10.51 5.02 -5.66
C ALA A 154 -10.52 4.12 -4.41
N ARG A 155 -11.05 2.89 -4.51
CA ARG A 155 -11.01 1.94 -3.38
C ARG A 155 -9.60 1.63 -2.91
N ALA A 156 -8.64 1.56 -3.83
CA ALA A 156 -7.23 1.36 -3.48
C ALA A 156 -6.67 2.55 -2.67
N THR A 157 -7.11 3.78 -2.96
CA THR A 157 -6.71 4.97 -2.21
C THR A 157 -7.30 4.96 -0.79
N VAL A 158 -8.58 4.62 -0.65
CA VAL A 158 -9.23 4.49 0.67
C VAL A 158 -8.55 3.40 1.49
N ALA A 159 -8.26 2.26 0.86
CA ALA A 159 -7.51 1.17 1.45
C ALA A 159 -6.14 1.59 1.99
N GLU A 160 -5.34 2.25 1.14
CA GLU A 160 -4.03 2.77 1.53
C GLU A 160 -4.14 3.77 2.68
N ALA A 161 -5.10 4.70 2.60
CA ALA A 161 -5.34 5.69 3.65
C ALA A 161 -5.61 5.05 5.00
N LEU A 162 -6.48 4.04 5.05
CA LEU A 162 -6.79 3.33 6.29
C LEU A 162 -5.58 2.59 6.85
N ILE A 163 -4.81 1.89 6.01
CA ILE A 163 -3.58 1.20 6.45
C ILE A 163 -2.57 2.22 7.01
N PHE A 164 -2.37 3.35 6.31
CA PHE A 164 -1.44 4.38 6.77
C PHE A 164 -1.90 5.08 8.06
N ALA A 165 -3.19 5.32 8.21
CA ALA A 165 -3.73 5.97 9.40
C ALA A 165 -3.71 5.06 10.64
N THR A 166 -3.91 3.76 10.46
CA THR A 166 -4.08 2.80 11.57
C THR A 166 -2.82 1.99 11.86
N ASP A 167 -2.25 1.35 10.84
CA ASP A 167 -1.15 0.39 11.00
C ASP A 167 0.23 1.03 10.80
N LEU A 168 0.32 2.07 9.97
CA LEU A 168 1.57 2.78 9.66
C LEU A 168 1.55 4.29 10.02
N PRO A 169 1.06 4.71 11.20
CA PRO A 169 0.84 6.13 11.51
C PRO A 169 2.13 6.96 11.51
N ARG A 170 3.27 6.36 11.89
CA ARG A 170 4.59 7.02 11.82
C ARG A 170 5.03 7.28 10.38
N THR A 171 4.75 6.35 9.47
CA THR A 171 5.05 6.51 8.05
C THR A 171 4.15 7.58 7.43
N LEU A 172 2.88 7.66 7.84
CA LEU A 172 1.98 8.72 7.41
C LEU A 172 2.48 10.10 7.88
N ALA A 173 2.89 10.23 9.15
CA ALA A 173 3.45 11.47 9.67
C ALA A 173 4.74 11.90 8.93
N ALA A 174 5.63 10.94 8.62
CA ALA A 174 6.84 11.20 7.86
C ALA A 174 6.55 11.63 6.40
N LEU A 175 5.50 11.07 5.79
CA LEU A 175 5.00 11.54 4.48
C LEU A 175 4.47 12.97 4.59
N GLU A 176 3.60 13.27 5.56
CA GLU A 176 3.01 14.60 5.79
C GLU A 176 4.09 15.68 6.01
N ALA A 177 5.19 15.32 6.67
CA ALA A 177 6.35 16.17 6.90
C ALA A 177 7.31 16.28 5.69
N GLY A 178 7.13 15.45 4.66
CA GLY A 178 8.05 15.36 3.52
C GLY A 178 9.43 14.80 3.88
N GLU A 179 9.54 14.06 4.98
CA GLU A 179 10.78 13.41 5.43
C GLU A 179 11.10 12.18 4.59
N ILE A 180 10.05 11.49 4.13
CA ILE A 180 10.15 10.38 3.19
C ILE A 180 9.36 10.70 1.91
N THR A 181 9.80 10.12 0.80
CA THR A 181 9.08 10.20 -0.47
C THR A 181 7.95 9.17 -0.54
N TRP A 182 7.00 9.38 -1.45
CA TRP A 182 5.96 8.39 -1.72
C TRP A 182 6.53 7.03 -2.16
N ALA A 183 7.63 7.01 -2.92
CA ALA A 183 8.30 5.78 -3.33
C ALA A 183 8.78 4.96 -2.12
N GLN A 184 9.42 5.62 -1.13
CA GLN A 184 9.85 4.97 0.10
C GLN A 184 8.66 4.45 0.93
N ALA A 185 7.59 5.25 1.05
CA ALA A 185 6.37 4.81 1.74
C ALA A 185 5.71 3.59 1.08
N ARG A 186 5.73 3.49 -0.26
CA ARG A 186 5.23 2.31 -0.98
C ARG A 186 6.07 1.06 -0.72
N VAL A 187 7.38 1.20 -0.56
CA VAL A 187 8.25 0.07 -0.16
C VAL A 187 7.86 -0.41 1.24
N ILE A 188 7.67 0.50 2.20
CA ILE A 188 7.22 0.17 3.56
C ILE A 188 5.86 -0.54 3.52
N LEU A 189 4.90 0.00 2.78
CA LEU A 189 3.57 -0.60 2.60
C LEU A 189 3.65 -2.01 1.99
N THR A 190 4.55 -2.21 1.02
CA THR A 190 4.75 -3.53 0.39
C THR A 190 5.30 -4.55 1.38
N HIS A 191 6.28 -4.16 2.21
CA HIS A 191 6.82 -5.04 3.24
C HIS A 191 5.78 -5.33 4.32
N TRP A 192 5.01 -4.32 4.74
CA TRP A 192 3.93 -4.51 5.70
C TRP A 192 2.88 -5.52 5.21
N ARG A 193 2.51 -5.47 3.93
CA ARG A 193 1.56 -6.43 3.32
C ARG A 193 2.09 -7.87 3.23
N ALA A 194 3.39 -8.08 3.43
CA ALA A 194 4.03 -9.39 3.35
C ALA A 194 4.24 -10.07 4.71
N ILE A 195 3.88 -9.40 5.81
CA ILE A 195 3.87 -9.92 7.19
C ILE A 195 2.58 -10.68 7.43
#